data_AF-A0AAV6NBQ3-F1
#
_entry.id   AF-A0AAV6NBQ3-F1
#
_cell.length_a   1.000
_cell.length_b   1.000
_cell.length_c   1.000
_cell.angle_alpha   90.00
_cell.angle_beta   90.00
_cell.angle_gamma   90.00
#
_symmetry.space_group_name_H-M   'P 1'
#
loop_
_entity.id
_entity.type
_entity.pdbx_description
1 polymer ?
#
loop_
_entity_poly.entity_id
_entity_poly.type
_entity_poly.pdbx_seq_one_letter_code
_entity_poly.pdbx_strand_id
1 'polypeptide(L)'
;MAVDSQLSSPLAPPASQMDAKLRFIEDITKNTASVQERVLAEILTRNAHTEYLNRFQLNGATHRDTFKSKVPVVTYEDLQPDIERVVNGDRSPIFSSHPISELLTSSGTSSGKSKLIPTIEEDMERRLLIFSLQMPIVNLYVPGLDKGKGLYFLFVHAETKTPGGLVARPVLTSCYKSDLYKTRPYDPFNDYTSPMEAILCADSFQSMYTQMLCGLLMRRQVLRVGAIFASTLLRVIRFLQLNWKQLSHDISTGTLNPKITDSSLRECIISKYLTGPNPELAQFVSNECSTEDWEGIVTRIWPNTKYLDVIVSGAMGQYIPMLEFYSRSLPMVSTAYASSECSFGVNLSPMCKPTEIAYTILPNMAYFEFLPYDTSFSPILSPPRLVDLADVEIGKKYELVITTYAGLYRYRVGDVLQVTGFHNMAPQFRFVKRKNAMLCIDVDNTDEAELQQAVENASVLLRRFETSVVEYTSYAYTKTIPGHYVIYWELHVKDAANSPPEEILNQCCLTIEESLNSVYIQSRVSFNSVGPLEIRVVKNGTFEELMDYAISRGASINQYKTPRCVTFAPILQLLDRRVISVHFSPSKPHWTPE
;
A
#
# COMPACT_ATOMS: atom_id res chain seq x y z
N MET A 1 60.70 -1.52 6.37
CA MET A 1 60.54 -1.62 4.91
C MET A 1 59.17 -2.26 4.68
N ALA A 2 58.08 -1.50 4.74
CA ALA A 2 57.54 -0.70 3.64
C ALA A 2 57.45 -1.52 2.35
N VAL A 3 56.27 -2.11 2.10
CA VAL A 3 55.84 -2.50 0.75
C VAL A 3 54.44 -1.91 0.57
N ASP A 4 54.33 -1.14 -0.51
CA ASP A 4 53.39 -0.08 -0.76
C ASP A 4 51.93 -0.50 -0.91
N SER A 5 51.09 0.46 -0.47
CA SER A 5 49.72 0.69 -0.87
C SER A 5 49.54 0.68 -2.39
N GLN A 6 48.66 -0.19 -2.90
CA GLN A 6 48.00 0.07 -4.17
C GLN A 6 46.72 0.86 -3.91
N LEU A 7 46.86 2.16 -4.19
CA LEU A 7 45.78 3.13 -4.31
C LEU A 7 44.64 2.59 -5.19
N SER A 8 43.44 2.74 -4.66
CA SER A 8 42.16 2.70 -5.36
C SER A 8 42.26 3.32 -6.74
N SER A 9 41.95 2.53 -7.78
CA SER A 9 41.70 3.09 -9.11
C SER A 9 40.50 4.03 -9.03
N PRO A 10 40.51 5.19 -9.71
CA PRO A 10 39.30 5.96 -9.89
C PRO A 10 38.37 5.12 -10.77
N LEU A 11 37.18 4.82 -10.23
CA LEU A 11 36.08 4.21 -10.99
C LEU A 11 35.91 5.01 -12.29
N ALA A 12 35.98 4.32 -13.43
CA ALA A 12 35.78 4.92 -14.75
C ALA A 12 34.49 5.78 -14.79
N PRO A 13 34.44 6.85 -15.60
CA PRO A 13 33.21 7.62 -15.77
C PRO A 13 32.04 6.71 -16.23
N PRO A 14 30.78 7.05 -15.89
CA PRO A 14 29.63 6.20 -16.24
C PRO A 14 29.57 5.96 -17.74
N ALA A 15 29.48 4.70 -18.16
CA ALA A 15 29.17 4.37 -19.55
C ALA A 15 27.70 4.71 -19.89
N SER A 16 26.82 4.82 -18.88
CA SER A 16 25.41 5.20 -19.02
C SER A 16 24.83 5.90 -17.76
N GLN A 17 23.68 6.57 -17.88
CA GLN A 17 22.91 7.08 -16.72
C GLN A 17 22.54 5.97 -15.72
N MET A 18 22.34 4.74 -16.20
CA MET A 18 22.02 3.58 -15.38
C MET A 18 23.17 3.19 -14.45
N ASP A 19 24.41 3.22 -14.96
CA ASP A 19 25.61 2.95 -14.16
C ASP A 19 25.87 4.03 -13.11
N ALA A 20 25.46 5.28 -13.38
CA ALA A 20 25.51 6.35 -12.39
C ALA A 20 24.53 6.09 -11.23
N LYS A 21 23.31 5.62 -11.52
CA LYS A 21 22.30 5.26 -10.51
C LYS A 21 22.72 4.06 -9.67
N LEU A 22 23.32 3.04 -10.28
CA LEU A 22 23.85 1.87 -9.54
C LEU A 22 25.04 2.26 -8.65
N ARG A 23 25.96 3.08 -9.13
CA ARG A 23 27.05 3.61 -8.28
C ARG A 23 26.55 4.50 -7.16
N PHE A 24 25.53 5.31 -7.41
CA PHE A 24 24.89 6.08 -6.35
C PHE A 24 24.40 5.17 -5.22
N ILE A 25 23.74 4.04 -5.54
CA ILE A 25 23.31 3.05 -4.53
C ILE A 25 24.53 2.47 -3.78
N GLU A 26 25.58 2.07 -4.48
CA GLU A 26 26.81 1.56 -3.86
C GLU A 26 27.45 2.58 -2.90
N ASP A 27 27.53 3.85 -3.31
CA ASP A 27 28.17 4.91 -2.54
C ASP A 27 27.40 5.21 -1.24
N ILE A 28 26.07 5.34 -1.32
CA ILE A 28 25.25 5.63 -0.13
C ILE A 28 25.16 4.43 0.82
N THR A 29 25.19 3.19 0.30
CA THR A 29 25.11 1.97 1.12
C THR A 29 26.45 1.58 1.75
N LYS A 30 27.59 1.97 1.16
CA LYS A 30 28.91 1.83 1.81
C LYS A 30 29.12 2.83 2.94
N ASN A 31 28.52 4.02 2.82
CA ASN A 31 28.71 5.13 3.76
C ASN A 31 27.49 5.39 4.66
N THR A 32 26.65 4.37 4.91
CA THR A 32 25.35 4.47 5.59
C THR A 32 25.36 5.37 6.84
N ALA A 33 26.27 5.13 7.80
CA ALA A 33 26.34 5.91 9.04
C ALA A 33 26.66 7.39 8.78
N SER A 34 27.67 7.67 7.95
CA SER A 34 28.06 9.05 7.59
C SER A 34 26.97 9.76 6.79
N VAL A 35 26.25 9.06 5.91
CA VAL A 35 25.11 9.61 5.19
C VAL A 35 23.98 9.98 6.17
N GLN A 36 23.65 9.09 7.12
CA GLN A 36 22.63 9.36 8.14
C GLN A 36 22.97 10.54 9.04
N GLU A 37 24.23 10.66 9.47
CA GLU A 37 24.70 11.82 10.25
C GLU A 37 24.56 13.13 9.47
N ARG A 38 24.95 13.14 8.18
CA ARG A 38 24.79 14.31 7.31
C ARG A 38 23.33 14.67 7.08
N VAL A 39 22.47 13.70 6.80
CA VAL A 39 21.02 13.90 6.60
C VAL A 39 20.40 14.51 7.85
N LEU A 40 20.69 13.97 9.04
CA LEU A 40 20.18 14.53 10.29
C LEU A 40 20.69 15.96 10.50
N ALA A 41 22.00 16.19 10.32
CA ALA A 41 22.58 17.52 10.47
C ALA A 41 21.94 18.53 9.50
N GLU A 42 21.68 18.15 8.25
CA GLU A 42 21.00 18.99 7.26
C GLU A 42 19.57 19.32 7.67
N ILE A 43 18.77 18.32 8.09
CA ILE A 43 17.41 18.52 8.58
C ILE A 43 17.41 19.48 9.77
N LEU A 44 18.25 19.25 10.77
CA LEU A 44 18.31 20.07 11.98
C LEU A 44 18.84 21.48 11.71
N THR A 45 19.82 21.64 10.82
CA THR A 45 20.33 22.96 10.44
C THR A 45 19.24 23.78 9.77
N ARG A 46 18.57 23.20 8.78
CA ARG A 46 17.51 23.89 8.03
C ARG A 46 16.30 24.23 8.91
N ASN A 47 15.94 23.35 9.83
CA ASN A 47 14.73 23.51 10.65
C ASN A 47 15.02 24.05 12.06
N ALA A 48 16.24 24.52 12.33
CA ALA A 48 16.71 24.94 13.66
C ALA A 48 15.79 25.95 14.38
N HIS A 49 15.09 26.80 13.61
CA HIS A 49 14.23 27.87 14.13
C HIS A 49 12.73 27.55 14.03
N THR A 50 12.37 26.32 13.68
CA THR A 50 10.97 25.90 13.63
C THR A 50 10.37 25.86 15.02
N GLU A 51 9.07 26.12 15.13
CA GLU A 51 8.37 26.12 16.41
C GLU A 51 8.53 24.78 17.12
N TYR A 52 8.39 23.66 16.41
CA TYR A 52 8.48 22.32 16.98
C TYR A 52 9.86 22.06 17.61
N LEU A 53 10.97 22.31 16.90
CA LEU A 53 12.31 22.08 17.45
C LEU A 53 12.67 23.06 18.59
N ASN A 54 12.13 24.28 18.56
CA ASN A 54 12.32 25.25 19.63
C ASN A 54 11.68 24.81 20.95
N ARG A 55 10.53 24.10 20.92
CA ARG A 55 9.89 23.56 22.14
C ARG A 55 10.80 22.62 22.92
N PHE A 56 11.68 21.91 22.23
CA PHE A 56 12.64 20.97 22.82
C PHE A 56 14.02 21.62 23.08
N GLN A 57 14.13 22.94 22.94
CA GLN A 57 15.33 23.71 23.26
C GLN A 57 16.59 23.13 22.59
N LEU A 58 16.47 22.73 21.32
CA LEU A 58 17.61 22.22 20.55
C LEU A 58 18.67 23.32 20.34
N ASN A 59 18.25 24.59 20.33
CA ASN A 59 19.10 25.78 20.25
C ASN A 59 20.11 25.71 19.09
N GLY A 60 19.68 25.20 17.94
CA GLY A 60 20.51 25.03 16.74
C GLY A 60 21.52 23.87 16.81
N ALA A 61 21.46 23.01 17.83
CA ALA A 61 22.31 21.83 17.88
C ALA A 61 21.94 20.83 16.77
N THR A 62 22.96 20.37 16.05
CA THR A 62 22.81 19.42 14.93
C THR A 62 23.36 18.03 15.25
N HIS A 63 23.92 17.84 16.45
CA HIS A 63 24.50 16.58 16.88
C HIS A 63 23.44 15.54 17.25
N ARG A 64 23.65 14.31 16.77
CA ARG A 64 22.77 13.15 16.98
C ARG A 64 22.42 12.91 18.46
N ASP A 65 23.39 12.94 19.36
CA ASP A 65 23.16 12.62 20.77
C ASP A 65 22.30 13.68 21.48
N THR A 66 22.49 14.95 21.13
CA THR A 66 21.64 16.06 21.61
C THR A 66 20.22 15.92 21.06
N PHE A 67 20.08 15.58 19.78
CA PHE A 67 18.77 15.31 19.17
C PHE A 67 18.03 14.18 19.89
N LYS A 68 18.70 13.02 20.08
CA LYS A 68 18.10 11.84 20.71
C LYS A 68 17.73 12.05 22.18
N SER A 69 18.44 12.92 22.90
CA SER A 69 18.18 13.21 24.32
C SER A 69 17.08 14.25 24.55
N LYS A 70 16.83 15.15 23.59
CA LYS A 70 15.86 16.25 23.74
C LYS A 70 14.55 16.03 22.99
N VAL A 71 14.61 15.47 21.79
CA VAL A 71 13.43 15.32 20.92
C VAL A 71 12.72 14.00 21.25
N PRO A 72 11.43 14.01 21.62
CA PRO A 72 10.69 12.80 21.96
C PRO A 72 10.38 11.97 20.72
N VAL A 73 10.16 10.69 20.94
CA VAL A 73 9.56 9.80 19.93
C VAL A 73 8.05 9.95 20.00
N VAL A 74 7.42 10.19 18.85
CA VAL A 74 6.01 10.61 18.77
C VAL A 74 5.19 9.73 17.82
N THR A 75 3.89 9.70 18.02
CA THR A 75 2.91 9.18 17.07
C THR A 75 2.22 10.32 16.30
N TYR A 76 1.22 9.98 15.48
CA TYR A 76 0.45 10.99 14.75
C TYR A 76 -0.37 11.86 15.70
N GLU A 77 -0.93 11.26 16.74
CA GLU A 77 -1.79 11.91 17.73
C GLU A 77 -1.05 13.02 18.48
N ASP A 78 0.25 12.83 18.76
CA ASP A 78 1.10 13.85 19.38
C ASP A 78 1.32 15.07 18.47
N LEU A 79 1.32 14.87 17.15
CA LEU A 79 1.52 15.93 16.14
C LEU A 79 0.21 16.55 15.65
N GLN A 80 -0.92 15.93 15.96
CA GLN A 80 -2.24 16.34 15.46
C GLN A 80 -2.56 17.82 15.73
N PRO A 81 -2.30 18.40 16.92
CA PRO A 81 -2.60 19.81 17.17
C PRO A 81 -1.87 20.78 16.22
N ASP A 82 -0.62 20.46 15.86
CA ASP A 82 0.18 21.27 14.94
C ASP A 82 -0.24 21.06 13.49
N ILE A 83 -0.59 19.83 13.11
CA ILE A 83 -1.13 19.52 11.78
C ILE A 83 -2.46 20.27 11.59
N GLU A 84 -3.32 20.30 12.60
CA GLU A 84 -4.60 21.04 12.54
C GLU A 84 -4.40 22.55 12.36
N ARG A 85 -3.36 23.15 12.96
CA ARG A 85 -3.01 24.55 12.69
C ARG A 85 -2.66 24.77 11.22
N VAL A 86 -1.83 23.90 10.63
CA VAL A 86 -1.45 23.97 9.21
C VAL A 86 -2.68 23.79 8.30
N VAL A 87 -3.54 22.82 8.62
CA VAL A 87 -4.82 22.56 7.95
C VAL A 87 -5.72 23.80 7.97
N ASN A 88 -5.76 24.52 9.08
CA ASN A 88 -6.58 25.73 9.26
C ASN A 88 -5.95 27.02 8.70
N GLY A 89 -4.76 26.93 8.08
CA GLY A 89 -4.16 28.06 7.38
C GLY A 89 -2.97 28.71 8.08
N ASP A 90 -2.49 28.17 9.20
CA ASP A 90 -1.23 28.62 9.78
C ASP A 90 -0.07 28.30 8.80
N ARG A 91 0.71 29.33 8.46
CA ARG A 91 1.87 29.27 7.54
C ARG A 91 3.17 29.62 8.24
N SER A 92 3.14 29.80 9.57
CA SER A 92 4.36 29.92 10.36
C SER A 92 5.20 28.63 10.26
N PRO A 93 6.53 28.69 10.44
CA PRO A 93 7.41 27.54 10.31
C PRO A 93 7.26 26.60 11.52
N ILE A 94 6.13 25.87 11.60
CA ILE A 94 5.83 24.95 12.70
C ILE A 94 6.75 23.73 12.63
N PHE A 95 6.73 23.04 11.49
CA PHE A 95 7.48 21.79 11.27
C PHE A 95 8.76 21.98 10.47
N SER A 96 8.72 22.82 9.43
CA SER A 96 9.81 23.03 8.48
C SER A 96 10.01 24.53 8.25
N SER A 97 11.24 24.93 7.93
CA SER A 97 11.50 26.29 7.43
C SER A 97 10.99 26.50 6.01
N HIS A 98 10.73 25.42 5.28
CA HIS A 98 10.10 25.47 3.97
C HIS A 98 8.58 25.41 4.12
N PRO A 99 7.82 26.18 3.32
CA PRO A 99 6.36 26.12 3.35
C PRO A 99 5.85 24.71 3.05
N ILE A 100 4.85 24.27 3.81
CA ILE A 100 4.12 23.04 3.50
C ILE A 100 3.35 23.26 2.19
N SER A 101 3.65 22.45 1.19
CA SER A 101 3.09 22.59 -0.16
C SER A 101 1.73 21.89 -0.29
N GLU A 102 1.59 20.73 0.36
CA GLU A 102 0.36 19.94 0.39
C GLU A 102 0.34 19.00 1.60
N LEU A 103 -0.80 18.33 1.82
CA LEU A 103 -0.96 17.28 2.83
C LEU A 103 -1.18 15.94 2.15
N LEU A 104 -0.27 15.01 2.37
CA LEU A 104 -0.39 13.67 1.82
C LEU A 104 -1.30 12.83 2.71
N THR A 105 -2.39 12.31 2.16
CA THR A 105 -3.29 11.42 2.91
C THR A 105 -2.66 10.03 3.02
N SER A 106 -2.49 9.56 4.24
CA SER A 106 -2.04 8.18 4.52
C SER A 106 -3.23 7.22 4.46
N SER A 107 -2.97 5.98 4.06
CA SER A 107 -3.93 4.88 4.23
C SER A 107 -4.07 4.46 5.69
N GLY A 108 -3.10 4.79 6.55
CA GLY A 108 -3.25 4.68 7.99
C GLY A 108 -4.19 5.76 8.52
N THR A 109 -5.14 5.36 9.37
CA THR A 109 -6.11 6.26 9.99
C THR A 109 -5.74 6.59 11.44
N SER A 110 -6.28 7.71 11.93
CA SER A 110 -6.32 8.10 13.34
C SER A 110 -7.72 8.62 13.63
N SER A 111 -8.39 8.09 14.65
CA SER A 111 -9.80 8.39 14.95
C SER A 111 -10.72 8.25 13.73
N GLY A 112 -10.51 7.21 12.91
CA GLY A 112 -11.32 6.90 11.72
C GLY A 112 -11.06 7.77 10.49
N LYS A 113 -10.20 8.80 10.56
CA LYS A 113 -9.83 9.67 9.43
C LYS A 113 -8.42 9.38 8.93
N SER A 114 -8.18 9.53 7.64
CA SER A 114 -6.84 9.45 7.05
C SER A 114 -5.88 10.45 7.71
N LYS A 115 -4.67 9.99 8.06
CA LYS A 115 -3.62 10.88 8.57
C LYS A 115 -3.19 11.86 7.49
N LEU A 116 -3.09 13.14 7.84
CA LEU A 116 -2.64 14.21 6.97
C LEU A 116 -1.15 14.47 7.22
N ILE A 117 -0.32 14.12 6.24
CA ILE A 117 1.13 14.18 6.38
C ILE A 117 1.65 15.43 5.66
N PRO A 118 2.22 16.41 6.36
CA PRO A 118 2.84 17.57 5.74
C PRO A 118 4.00 17.16 4.82
N THR A 119 4.07 17.75 3.63
CA THR A 119 5.21 17.61 2.72
C THR A 119 5.63 18.99 2.21
N ILE A 120 6.89 19.09 1.79
CA ILE A 120 7.44 20.26 1.12
C ILE A 120 7.69 19.96 -0.36
N GLU A 121 7.80 20.99 -1.20
CA GLU A 121 8.00 20.83 -2.65
C GLU A 121 9.26 20.02 -2.99
N GLU A 122 10.36 20.28 -2.30
CA GLU A 122 11.63 19.56 -2.47
C GLU A 122 11.55 18.05 -2.21
N ASP A 123 10.57 17.58 -1.44
CA ASP A 123 10.41 16.14 -1.19
C ASP A 123 9.97 15.39 -2.44
N MET A 124 9.40 16.06 -3.45
CA MET A 124 8.98 15.40 -4.68
C MET A 124 10.16 14.77 -5.42
N GLU A 125 11.30 15.46 -5.51
CA GLU A 125 12.50 14.90 -6.14
C GLU A 125 13.02 13.66 -5.40
N ARG A 126 13.05 13.71 -4.06
CA ARG A 126 13.41 12.55 -3.22
C ARG A 126 12.44 11.40 -3.46
N ARG A 127 11.13 11.64 -3.50
CA ARG A 127 10.12 10.59 -3.76
C ARG A 127 10.31 9.96 -5.15
N LEU A 128 10.56 10.79 -6.17
CA LEU A 128 10.77 10.32 -7.54
C LEU A 128 12.13 9.62 -7.73
N LEU A 129 13.12 9.89 -6.87
CA LEU A 129 14.41 9.21 -6.88
C LEU A 129 14.24 7.70 -6.76
N ILE A 130 13.41 7.20 -5.83
CA ILE A 130 13.17 5.76 -5.66
C ILE A 130 12.71 5.12 -6.98
N PHE A 131 11.72 5.72 -7.66
CA PHE A 131 11.25 5.21 -8.95
C PHE A 131 12.36 5.19 -10.01
N SER A 132 13.24 6.20 -10.02
CA SER A 132 14.39 6.25 -10.95
C SER A 132 15.46 5.17 -10.68
N LEU A 133 15.48 4.57 -9.48
CA LEU A 133 16.44 3.52 -9.12
C LEU A 133 15.94 2.12 -9.48
N GLN A 134 14.64 1.92 -9.64
CA GLN A 134 14.03 0.60 -9.84
C GLN A 134 14.51 -0.06 -11.14
N MET A 135 14.41 0.63 -12.28
CA MET A 135 14.79 0.06 -13.59
C MET A 135 16.28 -0.24 -13.73
N PRO A 136 17.19 0.61 -13.25
CA PRO A 136 18.61 0.25 -13.12
C PRO A 136 18.85 -1.08 -12.43
N ILE A 137 18.17 -1.31 -11.29
CA ILE A 137 18.32 -2.56 -10.53
C ILE A 137 17.72 -3.73 -11.30
N VAL A 138 16.47 -3.61 -11.77
CA VAL A 138 15.77 -4.71 -12.45
C VAL A 138 16.50 -5.12 -13.74
N ASN A 139 17.07 -4.17 -14.49
CA ASN A 139 17.79 -4.47 -15.72
C ASN A 139 19.05 -5.32 -15.53
N LEU A 140 19.63 -5.37 -14.31
CA LEU A 140 20.70 -6.31 -13.99
C LEU A 140 20.25 -7.78 -14.05
N TYR A 141 18.96 -8.04 -13.82
CA TYR A 141 18.38 -9.38 -13.75
C TYR A 141 17.54 -9.71 -14.99
N VAL A 142 16.89 -8.71 -15.57
CA VAL A 142 15.98 -8.86 -16.70
C VAL A 142 16.41 -7.91 -17.82
N PRO A 143 17.34 -8.32 -18.70
CA PRO A 143 17.86 -7.44 -19.74
C PRO A 143 16.84 -7.19 -20.85
N GLY A 144 17.03 -6.09 -21.57
CA GLY A 144 16.25 -5.77 -22.78
C GLY A 144 14.83 -5.26 -22.48
N LEU A 145 14.62 -4.62 -21.33
CA LEU A 145 13.34 -3.97 -20.99
C LEU A 145 13.13 -2.65 -21.74
N ASP A 146 14.22 -2.02 -22.18
CA ASP A 146 14.28 -0.85 -23.07
C ASP A 146 13.74 -1.11 -24.49
N LYS A 147 13.54 -2.37 -24.86
CA LYS A 147 13.09 -2.80 -26.20
C LYS A 147 11.57 -2.97 -26.31
N GLY A 148 10.84 -2.60 -25.27
CA GLY A 148 9.38 -2.73 -25.24
C GLY A 148 8.78 -1.81 -24.20
N LYS A 149 7.55 -2.12 -23.79
CA LYS A 149 6.73 -1.27 -22.92
C LYS A 149 6.35 -1.98 -21.63
N GLY A 150 6.12 -1.20 -20.58
CA GLY A 150 5.42 -1.64 -19.38
C GLY A 150 3.92 -1.38 -19.49
N LEU A 151 3.10 -2.40 -19.24
CA LEU A 151 1.68 -2.23 -19.01
C LEU A 151 1.44 -2.03 -17.51
N TYR A 152 1.37 -0.78 -17.08
CA TYR A 152 1.10 -0.41 -15.69
C TYR A 152 -0.27 0.23 -15.55
N PHE A 153 -1.07 -0.31 -14.65
CA PHE A 153 -2.37 0.25 -14.29
C PHE A 153 -2.19 1.20 -13.10
N LEU A 154 -2.21 2.50 -13.40
CA LEU A 154 -1.96 3.58 -12.44
C LEU A 154 -3.22 4.44 -12.33
N PHE A 155 -3.60 4.78 -11.10
CA PHE A 155 -4.84 5.51 -10.82
C PHE A 155 -4.56 6.73 -9.94
N VAL A 156 -5.19 7.84 -10.27
CA VAL A 156 -5.36 8.96 -9.35
C VAL A 156 -6.61 8.76 -8.50
N HIS A 157 -6.62 9.39 -7.34
CA HIS A 157 -7.72 9.35 -6.39
C HIS A 157 -8.24 10.76 -6.08
N ALA A 158 -9.36 10.82 -5.37
CA ALA A 158 -9.98 12.06 -4.94
C ALA A 158 -9.00 12.94 -4.14
N GLU A 159 -9.17 14.25 -4.30
CA GLU A 159 -8.40 15.28 -3.61
C GLU A 159 -9.37 16.25 -2.95
N THR A 160 -8.97 16.81 -1.82
CA THR A 160 -9.72 17.87 -1.14
C THR A 160 -8.86 19.09 -0.89
N LYS A 161 -9.52 20.19 -0.53
CA LYS A 161 -8.86 21.40 -0.05
C LYS A 161 -9.18 21.56 1.43
N THR A 162 -8.14 21.72 2.23
CA THR A 162 -8.27 22.09 3.64
C THR A 162 -8.90 23.47 3.81
N PRO A 163 -9.41 23.82 5.01
CA PRO A 163 -9.90 25.17 5.31
C PRO A 163 -8.87 26.28 5.01
N GLY A 164 -7.58 25.99 5.25
CA GLY A 164 -6.47 26.89 4.93
C GLY A 164 -6.09 26.95 3.44
N GLY A 165 -6.73 26.16 2.57
CA GLY A 165 -6.52 26.15 1.13
C GLY A 165 -5.41 25.23 0.61
N LEU A 166 -4.72 24.47 1.48
CA LEU A 166 -3.79 23.41 1.04
C LEU A 166 -4.56 22.24 0.43
N VAL A 167 -3.98 21.62 -0.59
CA VAL A 167 -4.50 20.38 -1.17
C VAL A 167 -4.18 19.20 -0.25
N ALA A 168 -5.15 18.32 -0.05
CA ALA A 168 -4.98 17.04 0.64
C ALA A 168 -5.29 15.88 -0.31
N ARG A 169 -4.33 14.97 -0.52
CA ARG A 169 -4.48 13.86 -1.48
C ARG A 169 -3.47 12.72 -1.26
N PRO A 170 -3.70 11.51 -1.82
CA PRO A 170 -2.73 10.43 -1.71
C PRO A 170 -1.40 10.75 -2.41
N VAL A 171 -0.31 10.23 -1.87
CA VAL A 171 1.06 10.49 -2.37
C VAL A 171 1.23 10.14 -3.85
N LEU A 172 0.65 9.02 -4.31
CA LEU A 172 0.76 8.62 -5.71
C LEU A 172 0.00 9.58 -6.64
N THR A 173 -1.17 10.07 -6.22
CA THR A 173 -1.90 11.12 -6.94
C THR A 173 -1.04 12.38 -7.06
N SER A 174 -0.40 12.80 -5.97
CA SER A 174 0.53 13.93 -5.97
C SER A 174 1.70 13.71 -6.95
N CYS A 175 2.34 12.53 -6.91
CA CYS A 175 3.42 12.18 -7.83
C CYS A 175 2.97 12.23 -9.30
N TYR A 176 1.85 11.59 -9.66
CA TYR A 176 1.37 11.56 -11.05
C TYR A 176 0.96 12.93 -11.58
N LYS A 177 0.46 13.80 -10.70
CA LYS A 177 0.07 15.16 -11.04
C LYS A 177 1.23 16.16 -11.01
N SER A 178 2.37 15.80 -10.44
CA SER A 178 3.56 16.65 -10.42
C SER A 178 4.08 16.93 -11.82
N ASP A 179 4.63 18.12 -12.02
CA ASP A 179 5.23 18.48 -13.30
C ASP A 179 6.47 17.63 -13.59
N LEU A 180 7.25 17.27 -12.56
CA LEU A 180 8.39 16.36 -12.68
C LEU A 180 8.00 15.00 -13.29
N TYR A 181 6.80 14.49 -12.98
CA TYR A 181 6.31 13.24 -13.57
C TYR A 181 5.74 13.44 -14.98
N LYS A 182 4.94 14.50 -15.18
CA LYS A 182 4.29 14.80 -16.48
C LYS A 182 5.29 15.19 -17.57
N THR A 183 6.34 15.93 -17.20
CA THR A 183 7.34 16.48 -18.13
C THR A 183 8.64 15.67 -18.13
N ARG A 184 8.63 14.48 -17.51
CA ARG A 184 9.80 13.63 -17.45
C ARG A 184 10.37 13.39 -18.86
N PRO A 185 11.71 13.41 -19.02
CA PRO A 185 12.31 13.09 -20.30
C PRO A 185 11.93 11.67 -20.71
N TYR A 186 11.94 11.42 -22.02
CA TYR A 186 11.75 10.07 -22.53
C TYR A 186 12.81 9.14 -21.91
N ASP A 187 12.32 8.05 -21.32
CA ASP A 187 13.14 7.00 -20.73
C ASP A 187 12.67 5.66 -21.33
N PRO A 188 13.52 4.98 -22.12
CA PRO A 188 13.14 3.73 -22.78
C PRO A 188 12.80 2.62 -21.77
N PHE A 189 13.31 2.68 -20.54
CA PHE A 189 12.96 1.69 -19.52
C PHE A 189 11.59 1.95 -18.90
N ASN A 190 11.08 3.18 -18.95
CA ASN A 190 9.80 3.61 -18.38
C ASN A 190 8.79 4.05 -19.45
N ASP A 191 8.86 3.43 -20.63
CA ASP A 191 7.89 3.57 -21.70
C ASP A 191 6.63 2.75 -21.39
N TYR A 192 5.53 3.45 -21.07
CA TYR A 192 4.28 2.83 -20.65
C TYR A 192 3.25 2.78 -21.78
N THR A 193 2.37 1.79 -21.72
CA THR A 193 1.20 1.71 -22.62
C THR A 193 0.14 2.76 -22.28
N SER A 194 0.01 3.11 -21.01
CA SER A 194 -1.06 3.97 -20.50
C SER A 194 -0.72 5.45 -20.75
N PRO A 195 -1.54 6.21 -21.49
CA PRO A 195 -1.33 7.65 -21.64
C PRO A 195 -1.61 8.40 -20.33
N MET A 196 -0.99 9.57 -20.16
CA MET A 196 -1.17 10.39 -18.97
C MET A 196 -2.62 10.84 -18.78
N GLU A 197 -3.34 11.11 -19.86
CA GLU A 197 -4.76 11.47 -19.82
C GLU A 197 -5.61 10.34 -19.22
N ALA A 198 -5.25 9.07 -19.46
CA ALA A 198 -5.93 7.92 -18.85
C ALA A 198 -5.58 7.76 -17.37
N ILE A 199 -4.31 7.93 -17.02
CA ILE A 199 -3.83 7.82 -15.62
C ILE A 199 -4.43 8.93 -14.75
N LEU A 200 -4.54 10.15 -15.29
CA LEU A 200 -5.05 11.33 -14.58
C LEU A 200 -6.57 11.49 -14.63
N CYS A 201 -7.27 10.60 -15.34
CA CYS A 201 -8.73 10.58 -15.38
C CYS A 201 -9.29 10.26 -13.99
N ALA A 202 -10.14 11.16 -13.46
CA ALA A 202 -10.73 11.01 -12.14
C ALA A 202 -11.79 9.89 -12.08
N ASP A 203 -12.40 9.55 -13.22
CA ASP A 203 -13.34 8.45 -13.34
C ASP A 203 -12.58 7.12 -13.42
N SER A 204 -12.72 6.30 -12.38
CA SER A 204 -11.99 5.03 -12.28
C SER A 204 -12.38 4.02 -13.36
N PHE A 205 -13.63 4.04 -13.84
CA PHE A 205 -14.05 3.18 -14.95
C PHE A 205 -13.40 3.62 -16.25
N GLN A 206 -13.44 4.91 -16.58
CA GLN A 206 -12.86 5.44 -17.82
C GLN A 206 -11.34 5.26 -17.85
N SER A 207 -10.67 5.53 -16.72
CA SER A 207 -9.24 5.28 -16.55
C SER A 207 -8.89 3.81 -16.78
N MET A 208 -9.57 2.89 -16.07
CA MET A 208 -9.33 1.44 -16.20
C MET A 208 -9.59 0.94 -17.63
N TYR A 209 -10.71 1.36 -18.23
CA TYR A 209 -11.11 0.93 -19.56
C TYR A 209 -10.09 1.34 -20.62
N THR A 210 -9.66 2.59 -20.62
CA THR A 210 -8.74 3.13 -21.62
C THR A 210 -7.31 2.62 -21.44
N GLN A 211 -6.84 2.44 -20.20
CA GLN A 211 -5.56 1.78 -19.93
C GLN A 211 -5.56 0.32 -20.42
N MET A 212 -6.64 -0.42 -20.18
CA MET A 212 -6.80 -1.79 -20.67
C MET A 212 -6.80 -1.84 -22.21
N LEU A 213 -7.56 -0.94 -22.85
CA LEU A 213 -7.62 -0.84 -24.31
C LEU A 213 -6.24 -0.58 -24.92
N CYS A 214 -5.49 0.40 -24.41
CA CYS A 214 -4.12 0.67 -24.84
C CYS A 214 -3.20 -0.55 -24.64
N GLY A 215 -3.33 -1.24 -23.51
CA GLY A 215 -2.59 -2.47 -23.22
C GLY A 215 -2.88 -3.61 -24.22
N LEU A 216 -4.13 -3.77 -24.66
CA LEU A 216 -4.52 -4.75 -25.66
C LEU A 216 -3.98 -4.39 -27.06
N LEU A 217 -4.10 -3.12 -27.46
CA LEU A 217 -3.61 -2.62 -28.75
C LEU A 217 -2.10 -2.80 -28.91
N MET A 218 -1.35 -2.60 -27.82
CA MET A 218 0.11 -2.71 -27.81
C MET A 218 0.62 -4.06 -27.28
N ARG A 219 -0.23 -5.11 -27.26
CA ARG A 219 0.06 -6.37 -26.55
C ARG A 219 1.41 -7.03 -26.85
N ARG A 220 1.91 -6.91 -28.08
CA ARG A 220 3.18 -7.51 -28.52
C ARG A 220 4.41 -6.74 -28.03
N GLN A 221 4.23 -5.48 -27.62
CA GLN A 221 5.31 -4.64 -27.08
C GLN A 221 5.45 -4.80 -25.56
N VAL A 222 4.46 -5.39 -24.88
CA VAL A 222 4.43 -5.50 -23.41
C VAL A 222 5.46 -6.51 -22.92
N LEU A 223 6.42 -6.04 -22.11
CA LEU A 223 7.48 -6.87 -21.51
C LEU A 223 7.29 -7.07 -20.00
N ARG A 224 6.44 -6.26 -19.36
CA ARG A 224 6.13 -6.31 -17.94
C ARG A 224 4.71 -5.81 -17.73
N VAL A 225 3.96 -6.47 -16.84
CA VAL A 225 2.59 -6.11 -16.48
C VAL A 225 2.57 -5.78 -15.00
N GLY A 226 1.91 -4.71 -14.58
CA GLY A 226 1.98 -4.30 -13.19
C GLY A 226 0.89 -3.35 -12.73
N ALA A 227 0.85 -3.21 -11.41
CA ALA A 227 0.11 -2.22 -10.67
C ALA A 227 0.83 -2.01 -9.33
N ILE A 228 0.52 -0.96 -8.58
CA ILE A 228 1.20 -0.75 -7.29
C ILE A 228 0.96 -1.93 -6.33
N PHE A 229 -0.27 -2.40 -6.21
CA PHE A 229 -0.65 -3.50 -5.34
C PHE A 229 -1.19 -4.70 -6.12
N ALA A 230 -0.96 -5.91 -5.59
CA ALA A 230 -1.46 -7.16 -6.14
C ALA A 230 -3.00 -7.18 -6.29
N SER A 231 -3.71 -6.65 -5.29
CA SER A 231 -5.16 -6.42 -5.30
C SER A 231 -5.61 -5.66 -6.54
N THR A 232 -4.89 -4.57 -6.89
CA THR A 232 -5.20 -3.72 -8.03
C THR A 232 -5.01 -4.47 -9.35
N LEU A 233 -3.93 -5.25 -9.49
CA LEU A 233 -3.73 -6.06 -10.70
C LEU A 233 -4.81 -7.15 -10.85
N LEU A 234 -5.25 -7.76 -9.75
CA LEU A 234 -6.37 -8.70 -9.80
C LEU A 234 -7.67 -8.02 -10.24
N ARG A 235 -7.93 -6.79 -9.76
CA ARG A 235 -9.09 -5.99 -10.21
C ARG A 235 -9.02 -5.65 -11.69
N VAL A 236 -7.84 -5.39 -12.23
CA VAL A 236 -7.60 -5.20 -13.66
C VAL A 236 -7.97 -6.46 -14.46
N ILE A 237 -7.52 -7.63 -14.00
CA ILE A 237 -7.85 -8.91 -14.65
C ILE A 237 -9.36 -9.15 -14.60
N ARG A 238 -9.98 -8.90 -13.45
CA ARG A 238 -11.45 -8.97 -13.30
C ARG A 238 -12.17 -7.98 -14.21
N PHE A 239 -11.63 -6.78 -14.40
CA PHE A 239 -12.19 -5.80 -15.32
C PHE A 239 -12.18 -6.32 -16.76
N LEU A 240 -11.09 -6.97 -17.20
CA LEU A 240 -11.03 -7.62 -18.51
C LEU A 240 -12.08 -8.73 -18.61
N GLN A 241 -12.23 -9.58 -17.58
CA GLN A 241 -13.26 -10.63 -17.55
C GLN A 241 -14.68 -10.08 -17.80
N LEU A 242 -14.99 -8.92 -17.23
CA LEU A 242 -16.32 -8.33 -17.31
C LEU A 242 -16.54 -7.50 -18.59
N ASN A 243 -15.48 -6.93 -19.18
CA ASN A 243 -15.59 -5.91 -20.22
C ASN A 243 -14.96 -6.30 -21.57
N TRP A 244 -14.36 -7.50 -21.71
CA TRP A 244 -13.66 -7.90 -22.94
C TRP A 244 -14.53 -7.81 -24.20
N LYS A 245 -15.85 -8.06 -24.10
CA LYS A 245 -16.76 -7.97 -25.26
C LYS A 245 -16.81 -6.56 -25.83
N GLN A 246 -16.93 -5.55 -24.96
CA GLN A 246 -16.96 -4.16 -25.37
C GLN A 246 -15.58 -3.69 -25.84
N LEU A 247 -14.50 -4.08 -25.14
CA LEU A 247 -13.13 -3.81 -25.57
C LEU A 247 -12.84 -4.40 -26.97
N SER A 248 -13.26 -5.64 -27.21
CA SER A 248 -13.14 -6.29 -28.51
C SER A 248 -13.97 -5.61 -29.58
N HIS A 249 -15.16 -5.12 -29.26
CA HIS A 249 -15.98 -4.35 -30.19
C HIS A 249 -15.27 -3.06 -30.60
N ASP A 250 -14.79 -2.27 -29.64
CA ASP A 250 -14.07 -1.01 -29.89
C ASP A 250 -12.82 -1.24 -30.75
N ILE A 251 -12.06 -2.31 -30.48
CA ILE A 251 -10.90 -2.71 -31.30
C ILE A 251 -11.35 -3.09 -32.72
N SER A 252 -12.45 -3.85 -32.85
CA SER A 252 -12.94 -4.33 -34.15
C SER A 252 -13.45 -3.20 -35.03
N THR A 253 -14.10 -2.18 -34.48
CA THR A 253 -14.70 -1.06 -35.22
C THR A 253 -13.78 0.15 -35.32
N GLY A 254 -12.75 0.23 -34.49
CA GLY A 254 -11.91 1.43 -34.36
C GLY A 254 -12.64 2.60 -33.71
N THR A 255 -13.73 2.35 -32.97
CA THR A 255 -14.54 3.41 -32.33
C THR A 255 -14.51 3.25 -30.81
N LEU A 256 -14.32 4.36 -30.09
CA LEU A 256 -14.30 4.33 -28.63
C LEU A 256 -15.70 4.31 -28.02
N ASN A 257 -15.91 3.38 -27.07
CA ASN A 257 -17.11 3.24 -26.25
C ASN A 257 -17.66 4.60 -25.79
N PRO A 258 -18.96 4.90 -26.01
CA PRO A 258 -19.57 6.18 -25.64
C PRO A 258 -19.62 6.42 -24.12
N LYS A 259 -19.41 5.39 -23.29
CA LYS A 259 -19.23 5.56 -21.84
C LYS A 259 -17.95 6.32 -21.47
N ILE A 260 -17.01 6.46 -22.40
CA ILE A 260 -15.83 7.33 -22.23
C ILE A 260 -16.24 8.74 -22.64
N THR A 261 -16.60 9.53 -21.62
CA THR A 261 -17.16 10.88 -21.74
C THR A 261 -16.15 11.98 -21.52
N ASP A 262 -15.00 11.70 -20.88
CA ASP A 262 -13.93 12.69 -20.72
C ASP A 262 -13.36 13.07 -22.10
N SER A 263 -13.51 14.35 -22.48
CA SER A 263 -13.15 14.84 -23.80
C SER A 263 -11.66 14.70 -24.09
N SER A 264 -10.80 15.01 -23.12
CA SER A 264 -9.34 15.00 -23.30
C SER A 264 -8.81 13.57 -23.48
N LEU A 265 -9.34 12.65 -22.67
CA LEU A 265 -9.04 11.23 -22.77
C LEU A 265 -9.56 10.66 -24.09
N ARG A 266 -10.80 10.97 -24.45
CA ARG A 266 -11.41 10.49 -25.70
C ARG A 266 -10.64 10.95 -26.93
N GLU A 267 -10.25 12.21 -26.99
CA GLU A 267 -9.42 12.75 -28.08
C GLU A 267 -8.06 12.04 -28.14
N CYS A 268 -7.39 11.87 -27.00
CA CYS A 268 -6.11 11.16 -26.93
C CYS A 268 -6.20 9.72 -27.45
N ILE A 269 -7.21 8.97 -27.00
CA ILE A 269 -7.39 7.56 -27.39
C ILE A 269 -7.73 7.43 -28.88
N ILE A 270 -8.66 8.24 -29.40
CA ILE A 270 -9.08 8.18 -30.81
C ILE A 270 -7.94 8.60 -31.73
N SER A 271 -7.24 9.69 -31.43
CA SER A 271 -6.22 10.24 -32.33
C SER A 271 -4.93 9.43 -32.35
N LYS A 272 -4.52 8.82 -31.22
CA LYS A 272 -3.20 8.19 -31.09
C LYS A 272 -3.23 6.66 -31.04
N TYR A 273 -4.30 6.05 -30.53
CA TYR A 273 -4.32 4.62 -30.22
C TYR A 273 -5.33 3.83 -31.06
N LEU A 274 -6.54 4.36 -31.30
CA LEU A 274 -7.56 3.77 -32.17
C LEU A 274 -7.48 4.34 -33.59
N THR A 275 -6.35 4.16 -34.27
CA THR A 275 -6.11 4.72 -35.62
C THR A 275 -6.84 3.98 -36.75
N GLY A 276 -7.69 3.00 -36.44
CA GLY A 276 -8.53 2.28 -37.38
C GLY A 276 -9.06 0.94 -36.83
N PRO A 277 -9.98 0.28 -37.56
CA PRO A 277 -10.49 -1.05 -37.23
C PRO A 277 -9.39 -2.13 -37.20
N ASN A 278 -9.41 -3.00 -36.20
CA ASN A 278 -8.51 -4.16 -36.10
C ASN A 278 -9.28 -5.46 -35.75
N PRO A 279 -10.01 -6.06 -36.71
CA PRO A 279 -10.83 -7.24 -36.46
C PRO A 279 -10.00 -8.48 -36.09
N GLU A 280 -8.74 -8.59 -36.54
CA GLU A 280 -7.85 -9.70 -36.18
C GLU A 280 -7.54 -9.70 -34.68
N LEU A 281 -7.15 -8.54 -34.14
CA LEU A 281 -6.89 -8.40 -32.70
C LEU A 281 -8.17 -8.60 -31.89
N ALA A 282 -9.30 -8.06 -32.35
CA ALA A 282 -10.59 -8.26 -31.69
C ALA A 282 -10.96 -9.75 -31.61
N GLN A 283 -10.83 -10.49 -32.71
CA GLN A 283 -11.09 -11.93 -32.73
C GLN A 283 -10.14 -12.68 -31.80
N PHE A 284 -8.85 -12.31 -31.78
CA PHE A 284 -7.88 -12.88 -30.84
C PHE A 284 -8.29 -12.66 -29.38
N VAL A 285 -8.61 -11.42 -28.99
CA VAL A 285 -9.05 -11.09 -27.62
C VAL A 285 -10.32 -11.86 -27.26
N SER A 286 -11.28 -11.94 -28.20
CA SER A 286 -12.52 -12.69 -28.02
C SER A 286 -12.27 -14.19 -27.80
N ASN A 287 -11.38 -14.80 -28.59
CA ASN A 287 -11.04 -16.22 -28.46
C ASN A 287 -10.41 -16.52 -27.09
N GLU A 288 -9.47 -15.69 -26.65
CA GLU A 288 -8.79 -15.89 -25.36
C GLU A 288 -9.72 -15.68 -24.16
N CYS A 289 -10.59 -14.65 -24.22
CA CYS A 289 -11.43 -14.23 -23.09
C CYS A 289 -12.81 -14.92 -23.02
N SER A 290 -13.25 -15.57 -24.10
CA SER A 290 -14.53 -16.31 -24.12
C SER A 290 -14.45 -17.66 -23.43
N THR A 291 -13.25 -18.16 -23.16
CA THR A 291 -13.02 -19.41 -22.43
C THR A 291 -13.37 -19.26 -20.94
N GLU A 292 -13.84 -20.35 -20.32
CA GLU A 292 -14.06 -20.39 -18.86
C GLU A 292 -12.73 -20.47 -18.09
N ASP A 293 -11.68 -21.01 -18.71
CA ASP A 293 -10.35 -21.16 -18.11
C ASP A 293 -9.47 -19.92 -18.33
N TRP A 294 -9.29 -19.16 -17.25
CA TRP A 294 -8.44 -17.96 -17.22
C TRP A 294 -7.02 -18.24 -16.72
N GLU A 295 -6.61 -19.49 -16.55
CA GLU A 295 -5.26 -19.84 -16.12
C GLU A 295 -4.20 -19.35 -17.11
N GLY A 296 -3.29 -18.50 -16.65
CA GLY A 296 -2.25 -17.91 -17.49
C GLY A 296 -2.72 -16.86 -18.48
N ILE A 297 -3.95 -16.35 -18.35
CA ILE A 297 -4.52 -15.33 -19.25
C ILE A 297 -3.56 -14.15 -19.50
N VAL A 298 -2.77 -13.74 -18.50
CA VAL A 298 -1.80 -12.65 -18.64
C VAL A 298 -0.76 -13.00 -19.72
N THR A 299 -0.21 -14.21 -19.71
CA THR A 299 0.76 -14.66 -20.72
C THR A 299 0.12 -14.99 -22.07
N ARG A 300 -1.17 -15.34 -22.11
CA ARG A 300 -1.87 -15.56 -23.38
C ARG A 300 -2.13 -14.23 -24.09
N ILE A 301 -2.66 -13.25 -23.36
CA ILE A 301 -2.92 -11.90 -23.88
C ILE A 301 -1.61 -11.14 -24.10
N TRP A 302 -0.66 -11.15 -23.18
CA TRP A 302 0.62 -10.44 -23.27
C TRP A 302 1.81 -11.43 -23.26
N PRO A 303 2.14 -12.04 -24.41
CA PRO A 303 3.03 -13.20 -24.49
C PRO A 303 4.50 -12.90 -24.25
N ASN A 304 4.90 -11.62 -24.36
CA ASN A 304 6.28 -11.21 -24.12
C ASN A 304 6.52 -10.74 -22.66
N THR A 305 5.52 -10.88 -21.78
CA THR A 305 5.61 -10.50 -20.38
C THR A 305 6.67 -11.36 -19.67
N LYS A 306 7.67 -10.70 -19.08
CA LYS A 306 8.79 -11.34 -18.37
C LYS A 306 8.52 -11.49 -16.87
N TYR A 307 7.75 -10.57 -16.28
CA TYR A 307 7.42 -10.59 -14.85
C TYR A 307 6.18 -9.70 -14.56
N LEU A 308 5.61 -9.89 -13.38
CA LEU A 308 4.60 -9.00 -12.79
C LEU A 308 5.28 -8.02 -11.84
N ASP A 309 5.07 -6.71 -12.01
CA ASP A 309 5.54 -5.71 -11.04
C ASP A 309 4.41 -5.29 -10.13
N VAL A 310 4.44 -5.83 -8.91
CA VAL A 310 3.37 -5.70 -7.92
C VAL A 310 3.93 -5.85 -6.50
N ILE A 311 3.42 -5.06 -5.56
CA ILE A 311 3.67 -5.32 -4.15
C ILE A 311 2.87 -6.56 -3.72
N VAL A 312 3.60 -7.60 -3.31
CA VAL A 312 3.09 -8.88 -2.79
C VAL A 312 3.63 -9.20 -1.39
N SER A 313 4.27 -8.23 -0.73
CA SER A 313 4.70 -8.32 0.67
C SER A 313 3.59 -7.91 1.64
N GLY A 314 3.72 -8.27 2.92
CA GLY A 314 2.76 -7.89 3.94
C GLY A 314 1.37 -8.44 3.66
N ALA A 315 0.32 -7.62 3.82
CA ALA A 315 -1.07 -8.02 3.58
C ALA A 315 -1.30 -8.49 2.14
N MET A 316 -0.56 -7.95 1.16
CA MET A 316 -0.70 -8.32 -0.25
C MET A 316 -0.24 -9.75 -0.56
N GLY A 317 0.50 -10.40 0.33
CA GLY A 317 0.94 -11.78 0.16
C GLY A 317 -0.22 -12.78 0.00
N GLN A 318 -1.42 -12.42 0.49
CA GLN A 318 -2.63 -13.23 0.34
C GLN A 318 -3.08 -13.41 -1.12
N TYR A 319 -2.61 -12.56 -2.03
CA TYR A 319 -2.98 -12.57 -3.45
C TYR A 319 -2.04 -13.38 -4.35
N ILE A 320 -0.91 -13.85 -3.81
CA ILE A 320 0.10 -14.61 -4.57
C ILE A 320 -0.53 -15.80 -5.32
N PRO A 321 -1.33 -16.69 -4.69
CA PRO A 321 -1.86 -17.86 -5.39
C PRO A 321 -2.75 -17.52 -6.59
N MET A 322 -3.56 -16.44 -6.50
CA MET A 322 -4.39 -16.01 -7.63
C MET A 322 -3.57 -15.37 -8.75
N LEU A 323 -2.54 -14.60 -8.39
CA LEU A 323 -1.63 -14.05 -9.39
C LEU A 323 -0.83 -15.16 -10.10
N GLU A 324 -0.41 -16.21 -9.38
CA GLU A 324 0.21 -17.40 -9.98
C GLU A 324 -0.73 -18.07 -10.97
N PHE A 325 -2.01 -18.25 -10.60
CA PHE A 325 -3.05 -18.79 -11.48
C PHE A 325 -3.19 -17.97 -12.77
N TYR A 326 -3.38 -16.65 -12.69
CA TYR A 326 -3.58 -15.82 -13.89
C TYR A 326 -2.33 -15.61 -14.75
N SER A 327 -1.14 -15.85 -14.19
CA SER A 327 0.14 -15.55 -14.85
C SER A 327 0.98 -16.76 -15.22
N ARG A 328 0.54 -17.99 -14.91
CA ARG A 328 1.38 -19.21 -15.05
C ARG A 328 2.70 -19.08 -14.32
N SER A 329 2.65 -18.58 -13.08
CA SER A 329 3.83 -18.43 -12.21
C SER A 329 4.92 -17.50 -12.78
N LEU A 330 4.54 -16.43 -13.48
CA LEU A 330 5.51 -15.38 -13.80
C LEU A 330 6.14 -14.83 -12.50
N PRO A 331 7.43 -14.47 -12.51
CA PRO A 331 8.07 -13.84 -11.36
C PRO A 331 7.29 -12.60 -10.90
N MET A 332 7.11 -12.45 -9.59
CA MET A 332 6.47 -11.28 -8.99
C MET A 332 7.53 -10.39 -8.36
N VAL A 333 7.75 -9.24 -8.96
CA VAL A 333 8.76 -8.27 -8.58
C VAL A 333 8.11 -7.20 -7.72
N SER A 334 8.56 -7.08 -6.47
CA SER A 334 8.25 -5.92 -5.63
C SER A 334 9.47 -5.02 -5.53
N THR A 335 9.39 -3.84 -6.14
CA THR A 335 10.53 -2.98 -6.43
C THR A 335 10.90 -1.99 -5.31
N ALA A 336 9.91 -1.49 -4.57
CA ALA A 336 10.13 -0.43 -3.58
C ALA A 336 9.24 -0.57 -2.34
N TYR A 337 9.71 0.05 -1.25
CA TYR A 337 9.00 0.24 0.00
C TYR A 337 8.93 1.74 0.32
N ALA A 338 7.71 2.27 0.44
CA ALA A 338 7.44 3.69 0.65
C ALA A 338 6.10 3.89 1.36
N SER A 339 5.90 5.09 1.91
CA SER A 339 4.64 5.57 2.49
C SER A 339 4.36 7.04 2.15
N SER A 340 3.22 7.56 2.61
CA SER A 340 2.91 8.99 2.51
C SER A 340 3.92 9.83 3.30
N GLU A 341 4.34 9.37 4.48
CA GLU A 341 5.32 10.02 5.34
C GLU A 341 6.73 10.09 4.73
N CYS A 342 7.19 9.00 4.12
CA CYS A 342 8.54 8.95 3.56
C CYS A 342 8.69 7.83 2.53
N SER A 343 9.59 8.02 1.57
CA SER A 343 10.06 6.97 0.68
C SER A 343 11.26 6.27 1.33
N PHE A 344 11.20 4.94 1.52
CA PHE A 344 12.17 4.26 2.39
C PHE A 344 13.30 3.57 1.63
N GLY A 345 12.95 2.64 0.73
CA GLY A 345 13.94 1.69 0.22
C GLY A 345 13.54 0.99 -1.06
N VAL A 346 14.51 0.25 -1.62
CA VAL A 346 14.38 -0.52 -2.86
C VAL A 346 14.76 -1.97 -2.64
N ASN A 347 14.16 -2.88 -3.41
CA ASN A 347 14.56 -4.28 -3.44
C ASN A 347 15.74 -4.45 -4.40
N LEU A 348 16.92 -4.77 -3.86
CA LEU A 348 18.14 -4.98 -4.66
C LEU A 348 18.18 -6.35 -5.34
N SER A 349 17.28 -7.25 -4.97
CA SER A 349 17.12 -8.59 -5.55
C SER A 349 15.68 -8.78 -6.05
N PRO A 350 15.23 -8.01 -7.07
CA PRO A 350 13.84 -7.96 -7.53
C PRO A 350 13.27 -9.31 -7.96
N MET A 351 14.11 -10.25 -8.41
CA MET A 351 13.71 -11.58 -8.88
C MET A 351 13.69 -12.66 -7.79
N CYS A 352 13.86 -12.30 -6.51
CA CYS A 352 13.72 -13.25 -5.40
C CYS A 352 12.28 -13.76 -5.28
N LYS A 353 12.10 -14.85 -4.52
CA LYS A 353 10.74 -15.36 -4.24
C LYS A 353 9.97 -14.34 -3.39
N PRO A 354 8.64 -14.26 -3.52
CA PRO A 354 7.82 -13.35 -2.71
C PRO A 354 8.05 -13.45 -1.18
N THR A 355 8.34 -14.65 -0.67
CA THR A 355 8.63 -14.90 0.75
C THR A 355 10.01 -14.42 1.21
N GLU A 356 10.91 -14.14 0.27
CA GLU A 356 12.30 -13.74 0.50
C GLU A 356 12.53 -12.24 0.30
N ILE A 357 11.50 -11.49 -0.13
CA ILE A 357 11.59 -10.05 -0.39
C ILE A 357 12.16 -9.32 0.83
N ALA A 358 13.22 -8.54 0.57
CA ALA A 358 13.82 -7.64 1.52
C ALA A 358 14.13 -6.29 0.84
N TYR A 359 13.83 -5.21 1.54
CA TYR A 359 14.06 -3.84 1.06
C TYR A 359 15.30 -3.26 1.73
N THR A 360 16.19 -2.71 0.93
CA THR A 360 17.35 -1.95 1.42
C THR A 360 16.90 -0.51 1.64
N ILE A 361 16.88 -0.05 2.89
CA ILE A 361 16.56 1.35 3.19
C ILE A 361 17.67 2.23 2.65
N LEU A 362 17.29 3.27 1.89
CA LEU A 362 18.21 4.21 1.27
C LEU A 362 18.59 5.30 2.28
N PRO A 363 19.86 5.39 2.74
CA PRO A 363 20.23 6.25 3.86
C PRO A 363 20.07 7.76 3.63
N ASN A 364 19.86 8.20 2.38
CA ASN A 364 19.72 9.61 2.02
C ASN A 364 18.27 10.13 2.08
N MET A 365 17.28 9.26 2.31
CA MET A 365 15.86 9.61 2.15
C MET A 365 15.29 10.35 3.36
N ALA A 366 15.69 9.94 4.55
CA ALA A 366 15.34 10.50 5.86
C ALA A 366 16.36 10.02 6.89
N TYR A 367 16.33 10.56 8.10
CA TYR A 367 17.06 9.97 9.22
C TYR A 367 16.19 8.87 9.85
N PHE A 368 16.77 7.67 9.99
CA PHE A 368 16.07 6.44 10.36
C PHE A 368 16.56 5.92 11.71
N GLU A 369 15.61 5.71 12.61
CA GLU A 369 15.79 5.07 13.91
C GLU A 369 14.88 3.85 14.03
N PHE A 370 15.25 2.93 14.92
CA PHE A 370 14.60 1.63 15.06
C PHE A 370 14.30 1.36 16.52
N LEU A 371 13.01 1.23 16.84
CA LEU A 371 12.53 0.87 18.17
C LEU A 371 12.49 -0.65 18.29
N PRO A 372 13.27 -1.30 19.17
CA PRO A 372 13.25 -2.75 19.33
C PRO A 372 11.84 -3.30 19.57
N TYR A 373 11.45 -4.31 18.80
CA TYR A 373 10.14 -4.97 18.90
C TYR A 373 10.32 -6.33 19.57
N ASP A 374 10.33 -6.33 20.90
CA ASP A 374 10.43 -7.55 21.70
C ASP A 374 9.02 -8.08 22.01
N THR A 375 8.72 -9.31 21.60
CA THR A 375 7.45 -10.00 21.92
C THR A 375 7.49 -10.69 23.28
N SER A 376 8.67 -10.76 23.91
CA SER A 376 8.87 -11.25 25.26
C SER A 376 8.53 -10.13 26.24
N PHE A 377 7.37 -10.18 26.87
CA PHE A 377 6.98 -9.21 27.90
C PHE A 377 8.06 -9.14 28.99
N SER A 378 8.79 -8.04 29.03
CA SER A 378 9.39 -7.52 30.25
C SER A 378 8.98 -6.05 30.38
N PRO A 379 8.36 -5.63 31.50
CA PRO A 379 8.10 -4.22 31.74
C PRO A 379 9.45 -3.53 31.90
N ILE A 380 9.94 -2.89 30.84
CA ILE A 380 11.20 -2.17 30.88
C ILE A 380 11.00 -0.93 31.76
N LEU A 381 11.79 -0.83 32.83
CA LEU A 381 11.85 0.29 33.78
C LEU A 381 12.37 1.61 33.18
N SER A 382 12.64 1.64 31.87
CA SER A 382 13.14 2.80 31.11
C SER A 382 12.66 2.73 29.65
N PRO A 383 12.39 3.86 28.99
CA PRO A 383 11.98 3.85 27.59
C PRO A 383 13.09 3.20 26.74
N PRO A 384 12.76 2.23 25.87
CA PRO A 384 13.74 1.51 25.07
C PRO A 384 14.57 2.47 24.22
N ARG A 385 15.90 2.31 24.27
CA ARG A 385 16.84 3.09 23.47
C ARG A 385 16.67 2.72 21.99
N LEU A 386 16.41 3.72 21.15
CA LEU A 386 16.33 3.51 19.70
C LEU A 386 17.71 3.23 19.12
N VAL A 387 17.73 2.36 18.12
CA VAL A 387 18.91 1.91 17.40
C VAL A 387 19.02 2.69 16.08
N ASP A 388 20.22 3.08 15.68
CA ASP A 388 20.45 3.74 14.39
C ASP A 388 20.39 2.74 13.24
N LEU A 389 20.16 3.23 12.01
CA LEU A 389 20.13 2.40 10.80
C LEU A 389 21.34 1.48 10.64
N ALA A 390 22.55 1.95 10.94
CA ALA A 390 23.77 1.15 10.79
C ALA A 390 23.96 0.11 11.91
N ASP A 391 23.22 0.21 13.01
CA ASP A 391 23.46 -0.55 14.25
C ASP A 391 22.40 -1.64 14.52
N VAL A 392 21.46 -1.84 13.58
CA VAL A 392 20.44 -2.89 13.71
C VAL A 392 21.06 -4.29 13.61
N GLU A 393 20.42 -5.29 14.20
CA GLU A 393 20.98 -6.66 14.26
C GLU A 393 20.15 -7.64 13.42
N ILE A 394 20.84 -8.52 12.69
CA ILE A 394 20.21 -9.56 11.86
C ILE A 394 19.27 -10.43 12.70
N GLY A 395 18.10 -10.71 12.16
CA GLY A 395 17.07 -11.55 12.80
C GLY A 395 16.17 -10.80 13.79
N LYS A 396 16.62 -9.66 14.35
CA LYS A 396 15.81 -8.84 15.25
C LYS A 396 14.71 -8.08 14.50
N LYS A 397 13.64 -7.78 15.24
CA LYS A 397 12.48 -7.02 14.75
C LYS A 397 12.47 -5.64 15.38
N TYR A 398 12.08 -4.65 14.59
CA TYR A 398 12.04 -3.26 15.00
C TYR A 398 10.79 -2.57 14.43
N GLU A 399 10.27 -1.61 15.17
CA GLU A 399 9.33 -0.62 14.65
C GLU A 399 10.11 0.55 14.05
N LEU A 400 9.74 0.98 12.84
CA LEU A 400 10.40 2.05 12.10
C LEU A 400 10.04 3.43 12.67
N VAL A 401 11.07 4.24 12.93
CA VAL A 401 10.96 5.64 13.38
C VAL A 401 11.73 6.54 12.41
N ILE A 402 11.11 7.65 11.99
CA ILE A 402 11.67 8.53 10.95
C ILE A 402 11.78 9.97 11.41
N THR A 403 12.81 10.65 10.90
CA THR A 403 12.93 12.11 10.92
C THR A 403 13.09 12.62 9.49
N THR A 404 12.18 13.47 9.03
CA THR A 404 12.05 13.87 7.62
C THR A 404 12.37 15.35 7.40
N TYR A 405 12.63 15.68 6.14
CA TYR A 405 12.89 17.04 5.67
C TYR A 405 11.67 17.97 5.87
N ALA A 406 10.45 17.44 5.72
CA ALA A 406 9.19 18.15 5.97
C ALA A 406 8.89 18.39 7.46
N GLY A 407 9.70 17.87 8.38
CA GLY A 407 9.58 18.17 9.80
C GLY A 407 8.73 17.20 10.62
N LEU A 408 8.59 15.96 10.17
CA LEU A 408 8.28 14.86 11.11
C LEU A 408 9.55 14.52 11.87
N TYR A 409 9.57 14.60 13.20
CA TYR A 409 10.75 14.31 14.02
C TYR A 409 10.49 13.12 14.92
N ARG A 410 11.33 12.08 14.80
CA ARG A 410 11.21 10.80 15.52
C ARG A 410 9.79 10.24 15.52
N TYR A 411 9.13 10.35 14.36
CA TYR A 411 7.77 9.91 14.14
C TYR A 411 7.73 8.40 13.93
N ARG A 412 6.86 7.71 14.68
CA ARG A 412 6.62 6.28 14.56
C ARG A 412 5.74 5.98 13.35
N VAL A 413 6.28 5.28 12.37
CA VAL A 413 5.54 4.87 11.16
C VAL A 413 4.51 3.79 11.49
N GLY A 414 4.81 2.97 12.50
CA GLY A 414 4.01 1.81 12.90
C GLY A 414 4.31 0.54 12.10
N ASP A 415 5.23 0.58 11.14
CA ASP A 415 5.67 -0.60 10.41
C ASP A 415 6.69 -1.40 11.23
N VAL A 416 6.48 -2.71 11.33
CA VAL A 416 7.40 -3.66 11.97
C VAL A 416 8.22 -4.36 10.90
N LEU A 417 9.53 -4.25 11.02
CA LEU A 417 10.52 -4.74 10.07
C LEU A 417 11.44 -5.76 10.73
N GLN A 418 11.83 -6.79 10.00
CA GLN A 418 12.85 -7.76 10.44
C GLN A 418 14.11 -7.59 9.61
N VAL A 419 15.26 -7.45 10.26
CA VAL A 419 16.56 -7.38 9.56
C VAL A 419 16.88 -8.76 8.99
N THR A 420 17.09 -8.86 7.68
CA THR A 420 17.43 -10.11 7.00
C THR A 420 18.89 -10.20 6.58
N GLY A 421 19.58 -9.07 6.49
CA GLY A 421 20.96 -8.99 6.05
C GLY A 421 21.38 -7.56 5.82
N PHE A 422 22.50 -7.38 5.11
CA PHE A 422 23.07 -6.08 4.77
C PHE A 422 23.54 -6.10 3.31
N HIS A 423 23.32 -4.98 2.62
CA HIS A 423 24.01 -4.66 1.37
C HIS A 423 25.05 -3.59 1.67
N ASN A 424 26.34 -3.93 1.55
CA ASN A 424 27.42 -3.13 2.12
C ASN A 424 27.16 -2.88 3.63
N MET A 425 27.02 -1.62 4.04
CA MET A 425 26.71 -1.23 5.42
C MET A 425 25.22 -0.86 5.61
N ALA A 426 24.38 -0.95 4.57
CA ALA A 426 22.96 -0.64 4.66
C ALA A 426 22.16 -1.91 4.99
N PRO A 427 21.34 -1.93 6.06
CA PRO A 427 20.52 -3.08 6.38
C PRO A 427 19.41 -3.32 5.36
N GLN A 428 19.08 -4.60 5.20
CA GLN A 428 17.95 -5.08 4.41
C GLN A 428 16.85 -5.58 5.34
N PHE A 429 15.62 -5.16 5.06
CA PHE A 429 14.47 -5.43 5.91
C PHE A 429 13.38 -6.20 5.18
N ARG A 430 12.92 -7.28 5.80
CA ARG A 430 11.64 -7.90 5.45
C ARG A 430 10.52 -7.15 6.18
N PHE A 431 9.51 -6.74 5.43
CA PHE A 431 8.28 -6.20 6.01
C PHE A 431 7.52 -7.31 6.74
N VAL A 432 7.25 -7.12 8.03
CA VAL A 432 6.52 -8.11 8.84
C VAL A 432 5.04 -7.78 8.87
N LYS A 433 4.68 -6.60 9.37
CA LYS A 433 3.30 -6.11 9.46
C LYS A 433 3.29 -4.62 9.76
N ARG A 434 2.14 -3.98 9.54
CA ARG A 434 1.82 -2.70 10.18
C ARG A 434 1.19 -2.96 11.54
N LYS A 435 1.62 -2.24 12.57
CA LYS A 435 1.10 -2.37 13.93
C LYS A 435 -0.39 -2.05 13.95
N ASN A 436 -1.13 -2.79 14.77
CA ASN A 436 -2.58 -2.73 14.93
C ASN A 436 -3.41 -3.10 13.67
N ALA A 437 -2.78 -3.36 12.53
CA ALA A 437 -3.50 -3.82 11.33
C ALA A 437 -4.08 -5.22 11.55
N MET A 438 -5.39 -5.36 11.41
CA MET A 438 -6.11 -6.61 11.61
C MET A 438 -6.75 -7.14 10.32
N LEU A 439 -7.42 -6.28 9.55
CA LEU A 439 -8.00 -6.59 8.25
C LEU A 439 -7.51 -5.62 7.18
N CYS A 440 -7.29 -6.13 5.97
CA CYS A 440 -6.82 -5.36 4.81
C CYS A 440 -7.12 -6.14 3.51
N ILE A 441 -7.83 -5.51 2.57
CA ILE A 441 -8.07 -6.06 1.22
C ILE A 441 -7.21 -5.34 0.18
N ASP A 442 -7.13 -4.03 0.22
CA ASP A 442 -6.39 -3.20 -0.73
C ASP A 442 -5.48 -2.22 0.03
N VAL A 443 -5.87 -0.95 0.10
CA VAL A 443 -5.18 0.06 0.91
C VAL A 443 -5.87 0.26 2.27
N ASP A 444 -7.08 -0.26 2.44
CA ASP A 444 -7.80 -0.25 3.70
C ASP A 444 -7.02 -1.01 4.78
N ASN A 445 -7.04 -0.46 5.97
CA ASN A 445 -6.44 -1.08 7.14
C ASN A 445 -7.36 -0.84 8.33
N THR A 446 -7.96 -1.90 8.84
CA THR A 446 -8.86 -1.84 10.00
C THR A 446 -8.19 -2.46 11.20
N ASP A 447 -8.21 -1.76 12.33
CA ASP A 447 -7.69 -2.26 13.60
C ASP A 447 -8.75 -2.95 14.47
N GLU A 448 -8.31 -3.55 15.57
CA GLU A 448 -9.18 -4.27 16.50
C GLU A 448 -10.22 -3.36 17.16
N ALA A 449 -9.85 -2.13 17.51
CA ALA A 449 -10.74 -1.18 18.19
C ALA A 449 -11.81 -0.66 17.24
N GLU A 450 -11.45 -0.34 16.00
CA GLU A 450 -12.38 0.04 14.93
C GLU A 450 -13.38 -1.10 14.67
N LEU A 451 -12.92 -2.35 14.55
CA LEU A 451 -13.84 -3.48 14.35
C LEU A 451 -14.75 -3.71 15.56
N GLN A 452 -14.21 -3.64 16.79
CA GLN A 452 -14.98 -3.79 18.01
C GLN A 452 -16.11 -2.74 18.09
N GLN A 453 -15.78 -1.47 17.87
CA GLN A 453 -16.77 -0.39 17.86
C GLN A 453 -17.81 -0.60 16.75
N ALA A 454 -17.41 -1.04 15.57
CA ALA A 454 -18.32 -1.30 14.46
C ALA A 454 -19.31 -2.44 14.76
N VAL A 455 -18.82 -3.54 15.37
CA VAL A 455 -19.68 -4.65 15.83
C VAL A 455 -20.62 -4.21 16.94
N GLU A 456 -20.15 -3.39 17.90
CA GLU A 456 -21.00 -2.83 18.95
C GLU A 456 -22.12 -1.95 18.39
N ASN A 457 -21.81 -1.07 17.42
CA ASN A 457 -22.81 -0.23 16.76
C ASN A 457 -23.87 -1.06 16.04
N ALA A 458 -23.46 -2.09 15.30
CA ALA A 458 -24.39 -3.00 14.61
C ALA A 458 -25.23 -3.83 15.59
N SER A 459 -24.66 -4.24 16.73
CA SER A 459 -25.37 -5.01 17.76
C SER A 459 -26.58 -4.27 18.34
N VAL A 460 -26.61 -2.92 18.28
CA VAL A 460 -27.76 -2.12 18.72
C VAL A 460 -29.03 -2.50 17.97
N LEU A 461 -28.92 -2.83 16.68
CA LEU A 461 -30.04 -3.24 15.83
C LEU A 461 -30.66 -4.57 16.26
N LEU A 462 -29.87 -5.44 16.90
CA LEU A 462 -30.31 -6.76 17.37
C LEU A 462 -31.10 -6.69 18.69
N ARG A 463 -30.92 -5.62 19.48
CA ARG A 463 -31.53 -5.50 20.82
C ARG A 463 -33.06 -5.58 20.80
N ARG A 464 -33.71 -5.07 19.75
CA ARG A 464 -35.17 -5.12 19.58
C ARG A 464 -35.73 -6.54 19.36
N PHE A 465 -34.85 -7.47 19.00
CA PHE A 465 -35.15 -8.90 18.83
C PHE A 465 -34.68 -9.73 20.03
N GLU A 466 -34.34 -9.07 21.15
CA GLU A 466 -33.74 -9.72 22.32
C GLU A 466 -32.56 -10.63 21.96
N THR A 467 -31.81 -10.23 20.94
CA THR A 467 -30.67 -10.97 20.40
C THR A 467 -29.38 -10.21 20.67
N SER A 468 -28.34 -10.93 21.08
CA SER A 468 -27.01 -10.36 21.35
C SER A 468 -25.92 -11.16 20.65
N VAL A 469 -24.86 -10.48 20.24
CA VAL A 469 -23.63 -11.14 19.77
C VAL A 469 -22.91 -11.72 20.99
N VAL A 470 -22.77 -13.04 21.04
CA VAL A 470 -22.03 -13.75 22.10
C VAL A 470 -20.54 -13.57 21.86
N GLU A 471 -20.11 -13.92 20.64
CA GLU A 471 -18.74 -13.80 20.22
C GLU A 471 -18.64 -13.52 18.72
N TYR A 472 -17.50 -12.96 18.33
CA TYR A 472 -17.18 -12.73 16.93
C TYR A 472 -15.68 -12.87 16.61
N THR A 473 -15.41 -13.21 15.36
CA THR A 473 -14.08 -13.12 14.73
C THR A 473 -14.25 -12.64 13.29
N SER A 474 -13.14 -12.30 12.63
CA SER A 474 -13.14 -11.82 11.25
C SER A 474 -12.04 -12.46 10.41
N TYR A 475 -12.14 -12.30 9.09
CA TYR A 475 -11.02 -12.52 8.18
C TYR A 475 -11.22 -11.78 6.85
N ALA A 476 -10.12 -11.57 6.12
CA ALA A 476 -10.12 -11.02 4.77
C ALA A 476 -10.39 -12.13 3.75
N TYR A 477 -11.54 -12.09 3.06
CA TYR A 477 -11.88 -13.06 2.03
C TYR A 477 -11.41 -12.57 0.66
N THR A 478 -10.50 -13.33 0.07
CA THR A 478 -9.85 -12.95 -1.19
C THR A 478 -10.17 -13.87 -2.35
N LYS A 479 -11.00 -14.92 -2.17
CA LYS A 479 -11.32 -15.84 -3.28
C LYS A 479 -12.18 -15.21 -4.39
N THR A 480 -12.79 -14.06 -4.11
CA THR A 480 -13.51 -13.22 -5.09
C THR A 480 -12.77 -11.91 -5.32
N ILE A 481 -13.02 -11.29 -6.49
CA ILE A 481 -12.42 -10.01 -6.86
C ILE A 481 -13.55 -9.00 -7.15
N PRO A 482 -13.63 -7.87 -6.43
CA PRO A 482 -12.80 -7.53 -5.26
C PRO A 482 -13.04 -8.49 -4.09
N GLY A 483 -12.03 -8.61 -3.21
CA GLY A 483 -12.18 -9.30 -1.93
C GLY A 483 -13.01 -8.47 -0.95
N HIS A 484 -13.43 -9.04 0.17
CA HIS A 484 -14.27 -8.38 1.17
C HIS A 484 -14.00 -8.89 2.58
N TYR A 485 -14.48 -8.14 3.57
CA TYR A 485 -14.41 -8.55 4.97
C TYR A 485 -15.52 -9.55 5.28
N VAL A 486 -15.17 -10.61 6.02
CA VAL A 486 -16.13 -11.56 6.57
C VAL A 486 -16.05 -11.53 8.08
N ILE A 487 -17.20 -11.39 8.73
CA ILE A 487 -17.33 -11.40 10.19
C ILE A 487 -18.20 -12.59 10.58
N TYR A 488 -17.68 -13.47 11.41
CA TYR A 488 -18.45 -14.56 12.00
C TYR A 488 -19.11 -14.09 13.28
N TRP A 489 -20.41 -14.29 13.40
CA TRP A 489 -21.20 -13.97 14.59
C TRP A 489 -21.82 -15.24 15.18
N GLU A 490 -21.54 -15.50 16.46
CA GLU A 490 -22.36 -16.41 17.26
C GLU A 490 -23.38 -15.56 18.02
N LEU A 491 -24.66 -15.87 17.82
CA LEU A 491 -25.77 -15.09 18.36
C LEU A 491 -26.48 -15.84 19.48
N HIS A 492 -26.78 -15.13 20.56
CA HIS A 492 -27.70 -15.60 21.58
C HIS A 492 -29.07 -14.98 21.32
N VAL A 493 -30.03 -15.83 20.91
CA VAL A 493 -31.42 -15.46 20.66
C VAL A 493 -32.27 -15.94 21.83
N LYS A 494 -32.90 -15.03 22.57
CA LYS A 494 -33.70 -15.38 23.76
C LYS A 494 -35.00 -16.11 23.41
N ASP A 495 -35.67 -15.70 22.35
CA ASP A 495 -36.87 -16.36 21.80
C ASP A 495 -36.68 -16.64 20.31
N ALA A 496 -36.61 -17.91 19.94
CA ALA A 496 -36.42 -18.33 18.55
C ALA A 496 -37.53 -17.83 17.62
N ALA A 497 -38.75 -17.62 18.12
CA ALA A 497 -39.86 -17.06 17.35
C ALA A 497 -39.67 -15.57 16.99
N ASN A 498 -38.77 -14.87 17.69
CA ASN A 498 -38.44 -13.46 17.48
C ASN A 498 -37.00 -13.27 16.94
N SER A 499 -36.47 -14.27 16.22
CA SER A 499 -35.13 -14.19 15.62
C SER A 499 -35.03 -12.99 14.65
N PRO A 500 -33.87 -12.31 14.56
CA PRO A 500 -33.70 -11.18 13.66
C PRO A 500 -33.87 -11.64 12.20
N PRO A 501 -34.73 -10.97 11.41
CA PRO A 501 -34.93 -11.32 10.01
C PRO A 501 -33.69 -10.93 9.18
N GLU A 502 -33.59 -11.51 7.99
CA GLU A 502 -32.46 -11.35 7.06
C GLU A 502 -32.16 -9.87 6.77
N GLU A 503 -33.18 -9.05 6.58
CA GLU A 503 -33.02 -7.62 6.30
C GLU A 503 -32.27 -6.88 7.41
N ILE A 504 -32.38 -7.36 8.66
CA ILE A 504 -31.70 -6.74 9.79
C ILE A 504 -30.25 -7.17 9.90
N LEU A 505 -29.94 -8.41 9.55
CA LEU A 505 -28.55 -8.86 9.47
C LEU A 505 -27.84 -8.20 8.28
N ASN A 506 -28.53 -8.01 7.15
CA ASN A 506 -28.05 -7.19 6.03
C ASN A 506 -27.83 -5.73 6.47
N GLN A 507 -28.76 -5.14 7.23
CA GLN A 507 -28.57 -3.79 7.77
C GLN A 507 -27.43 -3.71 8.79
N CYS A 508 -27.22 -4.76 9.60
CA CYS A 508 -26.04 -4.86 10.48
C CYS A 508 -24.75 -4.82 9.67
N CYS A 509 -24.69 -5.51 8.51
CA CYS A 509 -23.53 -5.42 7.62
C CYS A 509 -23.27 -3.96 7.21
N LEU A 510 -24.30 -3.22 6.78
CA LEU A 510 -24.15 -1.80 6.41
C LEU A 510 -23.71 -0.94 7.59
N THR A 511 -24.29 -1.12 8.78
CA THR A 511 -23.91 -0.35 9.97
C THR A 511 -22.47 -0.62 10.41
N ILE A 512 -21.96 -1.84 10.20
CA ILE A 512 -20.52 -2.11 10.36
C ILE A 512 -19.74 -1.30 9.33
N GLU A 513 -20.08 -1.37 8.03
CA GLU A 513 -19.38 -0.61 6.98
C GLU A 513 -19.36 0.91 7.23
N GLU A 514 -20.47 1.49 7.70
CA GLU A 514 -20.59 2.91 8.05
C GLU A 514 -19.78 3.31 9.29
N SER A 515 -19.46 2.34 10.15
CA SER A 515 -18.65 2.55 11.36
C SER A 515 -17.16 2.35 11.13
N LEU A 516 -16.76 1.82 9.97
CA LEU A 516 -15.35 1.64 9.61
C LEU A 516 -14.72 2.96 9.12
N ASN A 517 -13.39 2.98 9.07
CA ASN A 517 -12.65 4.19 8.75
C ASN A 517 -12.86 4.68 7.30
N SER A 518 -12.49 5.94 7.07
CA SER A 518 -12.68 6.62 5.78
C SER A 518 -12.03 5.90 4.60
N VAL A 519 -10.93 5.17 4.82
CA VAL A 519 -10.22 4.43 3.77
C VAL A 519 -10.98 3.17 3.34
N TYR A 520 -11.57 2.43 4.30
CA TYR A 520 -12.47 1.31 3.97
C TYR A 520 -13.67 1.81 3.16
N ILE A 521 -14.35 2.85 3.65
CA ILE A 521 -15.52 3.43 3.01
C ILE A 521 -15.17 3.95 1.60
N GLN A 522 -14.05 4.68 1.44
CA GLN A 522 -13.59 5.15 0.13
C GLN A 522 -13.28 3.98 -0.82
N SER A 523 -12.72 2.90 -0.29
CA SER A 523 -12.40 1.69 -1.06
C SER A 523 -13.67 0.96 -1.54
N ARG A 524 -14.76 0.98 -0.76
CA ARG A 524 -16.09 0.47 -1.12
C ARG A 524 -16.81 1.35 -2.14
N VAL A 525 -16.78 2.67 -1.95
CA VAL A 525 -17.62 3.62 -2.68
C VAL A 525 -16.97 4.09 -3.97
N SER A 526 -15.77 4.65 -3.85
CA SER A 526 -15.05 5.35 -4.91
C SER A 526 -14.16 4.39 -5.69
N PHE A 527 -13.31 3.63 -4.97
CA PHE A 527 -12.32 2.80 -5.65
C PHE A 527 -12.95 1.53 -6.18
N ASN A 528 -14.01 0.99 -5.56
CA ASN A 528 -14.54 -0.35 -5.83
C ASN A 528 -13.43 -1.43 -5.70
N SER A 529 -12.53 -1.26 -4.72
CA SER A 529 -11.46 -2.21 -4.40
C SER A 529 -11.82 -3.17 -3.27
N VAL A 530 -12.89 -2.90 -2.53
CA VAL A 530 -13.45 -3.79 -1.50
C VAL A 530 -14.90 -4.14 -1.87
N GLY A 531 -15.24 -5.42 -1.78
CA GLY A 531 -16.59 -5.95 -1.97
C GLY A 531 -17.50 -5.71 -0.75
N PRO A 532 -18.81 -6.00 -0.84
CA PRO A 532 -19.73 -5.83 0.29
C PRO A 532 -19.32 -6.69 1.48
N LEU A 533 -19.29 -6.10 2.67
CA LEU A 533 -19.06 -6.82 3.92
C LEU A 533 -20.06 -7.96 4.10
N GLU A 534 -19.56 -9.09 4.59
CA GLU A 534 -20.33 -10.32 4.82
C GLU A 534 -20.39 -10.64 6.32
N ILE A 535 -21.58 -10.89 6.85
CA ILE A 535 -21.77 -11.51 8.17
C ILE A 535 -22.16 -12.98 7.97
N ARG A 536 -21.40 -13.88 8.61
CA ARG A 536 -21.71 -15.31 8.70
C ARG A 536 -22.19 -15.65 10.10
N VAL A 537 -23.47 -15.98 10.24
CA VAL A 537 -24.01 -16.44 11.53
C VAL A 537 -23.65 -17.90 11.72
N VAL A 538 -23.03 -18.25 12.86
CA VAL A 538 -22.62 -19.62 13.19
C VAL A 538 -23.50 -20.24 14.28
N LYS A 539 -23.50 -21.57 14.37
CA LYS A 539 -24.21 -22.33 15.41
C LYS A 539 -23.71 -21.99 16.81
N ASN A 540 -24.59 -22.05 17.81
CA ASN A 540 -24.19 -21.92 19.21
C ASN A 540 -23.16 -22.99 19.58
N GLY A 541 -22.16 -22.62 20.39
CA GLY A 541 -21.02 -23.47 20.77
C GLY A 541 -19.92 -23.53 19.71
N THR A 542 -19.97 -22.73 18.65
CA THR A 542 -18.91 -22.71 17.62
C THR A 542 -17.63 -22.10 18.17
N PHE A 543 -17.72 -21.02 18.95
CA PHE A 543 -16.54 -20.41 19.56
C PHE A 543 -15.97 -21.24 20.72
N GLU A 544 -16.80 -22.06 21.38
CA GLU A 544 -16.32 -23.08 22.32
C GLU A 544 -15.48 -24.15 21.61
N GLU A 545 -15.96 -24.68 20.48
CA GLU A 545 -15.21 -25.64 19.68
C GLU A 545 -13.91 -25.03 19.09
N LEU A 546 -13.95 -23.74 18.73
CA LEU A 546 -12.77 -22.99 18.31
C LEU A 546 -11.72 -22.89 19.43
N MET A 547 -12.17 -22.60 20.66
CA MET A 547 -11.32 -22.57 21.85
C MET A 547 -10.71 -23.95 22.12
N ASP A 548 -11.50 -25.02 22.10
CA ASP A 548 -11.03 -26.39 22.27
C ASP A 548 -9.98 -26.76 21.22
N TYR A 549 -10.20 -26.36 19.96
CA TYR A 549 -9.24 -26.54 18.90
C TYR A 549 -7.92 -25.79 19.17
N ALA A 550 -7.99 -24.54 19.62
CA ALA A 550 -6.79 -23.76 19.97
C ALA A 550 -6.03 -24.39 21.15
N ILE A 551 -6.73 -24.86 22.18
CA ILE A 551 -6.16 -25.54 23.35
C ILE A 551 -5.48 -26.85 22.93
N SER A 552 -6.09 -27.64 22.06
CA SER A 552 -5.50 -28.88 21.53
C SER A 552 -4.18 -28.66 20.80
N ARG A 553 -3.93 -27.42 20.35
CA ARG A 553 -2.68 -26.99 19.68
C ARG A 553 -1.72 -26.23 20.60
N GLY A 554 -1.97 -26.24 21.90
CA GLY A 554 -1.07 -25.70 22.92
C GLY A 554 -1.43 -24.32 23.45
N ALA A 555 -2.60 -23.77 23.11
CA ALA A 555 -3.07 -22.55 23.78
C ALA A 555 -3.41 -22.83 25.25
N SER A 556 -3.02 -21.92 26.15
CA SER A 556 -3.38 -22.03 27.57
C SER A 556 -4.85 -21.67 27.78
N ILE A 557 -5.61 -22.57 28.41
CA ILE A 557 -7.03 -22.35 28.71
C ILE A 557 -7.27 -21.07 29.53
N ASN A 558 -6.39 -20.77 30.49
CA ASN A 558 -6.53 -19.62 31.39
C ASN A 558 -6.16 -18.27 30.74
N GLN A 559 -5.58 -18.30 29.54
CA GLN A 559 -5.14 -17.10 28.81
C GLN A 559 -5.84 -16.96 27.46
N TYR A 560 -6.70 -17.90 27.10
CA TYR A 560 -7.39 -17.88 25.83
C TYR A 560 -8.35 -16.69 25.75
N LYS A 561 -8.25 -15.96 24.65
CA LYS A 561 -9.26 -15.00 24.19
C LYS A 561 -9.51 -15.32 22.73
N THR A 562 -10.77 -15.26 22.32
CA THR A 562 -11.13 -15.43 20.91
C THR A 562 -10.33 -14.43 20.06
N PRO A 563 -9.56 -14.91 19.06
CA PRO A 563 -8.86 -14.00 18.17
C PRO A 563 -9.88 -13.19 17.36
N ARG A 564 -9.70 -11.87 17.27
CA ARG A 564 -10.58 -10.99 16.50
C ARG A 564 -10.40 -11.09 15.00
N CYS A 565 -9.29 -11.68 14.54
CA CYS A 565 -9.04 -12.03 13.15
C CYS A 565 -8.31 -13.36 13.04
N VAL A 566 -8.69 -14.18 12.06
CA VAL A 566 -8.15 -15.51 11.81
C VAL A 566 -7.71 -15.67 10.36
N THR A 567 -6.53 -16.25 10.16
CA THR A 567 -5.97 -16.50 8.80
C THR A 567 -5.61 -17.96 8.58
N PHE A 568 -5.69 -18.80 9.62
CA PHE A 568 -5.29 -20.20 9.55
C PHE A 568 -6.39 -21.07 8.92
N ALA A 569 -6.09 -21.71 7.78
CA ALA A 569 -7.08 -22.39 6.96
C ALA A 569 -7.93 -23.45 7.71
N PRO A 570 -7.38 -24.32 8.58
CA PRO A 570 -8.21 -25.23 9.37
C PRO A 570 -9.21 -24.56 10.32
N ILE A 571 -8.86 -23.40 10.89
CA ILE A 571 -9.80 -22.62 11.73
C ILE A 571 -10.92 -22.05 10.87
N LEU A 572 -10.59 -21.51 9.69
CA LEU A 572 -11.60 -21.01 8.75
C LEU A 572 -12.56 -22.13 8.29
N GLN A 573 -12.04 -23.32 8.02
CA GLN A 573 -12.87 -24.49 7.67
C GLN A 573 -13.79 -24.92 8.81
N LEU A 574 -13.33 -24.84 10.07
CA LEU A 574 -14.14 -25.13 11.24
C LEU A 574 -15.30 -24.13 11.36
N LEU A 575 -15.01 -22.84 11.25
CA LEU A 575 -16.03 -21.78 11.25
C LEU A 575 -17.02 -21.94 10.10
N ASP A 576 -16.54 -22.16 8.87
CA ASP A 576 -17.35 -22.33 7.66
C ASP A 576 -18.34 -23.50 7.77
N ARG A 577 -17.94 -24.63 8.36
CA ARG A 577 -18.81 -25.80 8.57
C ARG A 577 -19.95 -25.54 9.55
N ARG A 578 -19.80 -24.52 10.39
CA ARG A 578 -20.77 -24.16 11.44
C ARG A 578 -21.68 -23.00 11.03
N VAL A 579 -21.52 -22.44 9.82
CA VAL A 579 -22.35 -21.36 9.30
C VAL A 579 -23.80 -21.83 9.12
N ILE A 580 -24.74 -21.04 9.63
CA ILE A 580 -26.19 -21.22 9.49
C ILE A 580 -26.73 -20.35 8.35
N SER A 581 -26.27 -19.09 8.29
CA SER A 581 -26.74 -18.12 7.30
C SER A 581 -25.65 -17.10 6.97
N VAL A 582 -25.78 -16.51 5.78
CA VAL A 582 -24.83 -15.57 5.20
C VAL A 582 -25.59 -14.33 4.77
N HIS A 583 -25.06 -13.16 5.12
CA HIS A 583 -25.69 -11.85 4.92
C HIS A 583 -24.67 -10.90 4.34
N PHE A 584 -25.11 -10.01 3.45
CA PHE A 584 -24.24 -9.02 2.81
C PHE A 584 -24.79 -7.61 2.99
N SER A 585 -23.91 -6.63 3.03
CA SER A 585 -24.30 -5.22 3.01
C SER A 585 -25.19 -4.92 1.78
N PRO A 586 -26.43 -4.42 1.96
CA PRO A 586 -27.40 -4.24 0.88
C PRO A 586 -27.10 -3.03 -0.01
N SER A 587 -26.28 -2.11 0.47
CA SER A 587 -25.89 -0.88 -0.22
C SER A 587 -24.43 -0.51 0.08
N LYS A 588 -23.95 0.57 -0.49
CA LYS A 588 -22.62 1.11 -0.17
C LYS A 588 -22.74 2.05 1.06
N PRO A 589 -21.71 2.10 1.93
CA PRO A 589 -21.69 3.06 3.04
C PRO A 589 -21.66 4.51 2.52
N HIS A 590 -22.09 5.45 3.35
CA HIS A 590 -22.03 6.86 3.00
C HIS A 590 -20.59 7.37 2.97
N TRP A 591 -20.21 8.07 1.89
CA TRP A 591 -18.89 8.68 1.75
C TRP A 591 -18.98 10.08 1.16
N THR A 592 -18.30 11.01 1.79
CA THR A 592 -17.99 12.33 1.23
C THR A 592 -16.48 12.55 1.26
N PRO A 593 -15.90 13.31 0.32
CA PRO A 593 -14.47 13.58 0.31
C PRO A 593 -13.94 14.41 1.51
N GLU A 594 -14.83 15.02 2.31
CA GLU A 594 -14.57 16.16 3.22
C GLU A 594 -13.29 16.12 4.06
#